data_AF-A0A672KGJ8-F1
#
_entry.id   AF-A0A672KGJ8-F1
#
_cell.length_a   1.000
_cell.length_b   1.000
_cell.length_c   1.000
_cell.angle_alpha   90.00
_cell.angle_beta   90.00
_cell.angle_gamma   90.00
#
_symmetry.space_group_name_H-M   'P 1'
#
loop_
_entity.id
_entity.type
_entity.pdbx_description
1 polymer ?
#
loop_
_entity_poly.entity_id
_entity_poly.type
_entity_poly.pdbx_seq_one_letter_code
_entity_poly.pdbx_strand_id
1 'polypeptide(L)'
;TLFSQSHSIGSLRERPFSVSFSQSWLVKHSRVLGFFIDGKFFSPADRQTHDVTDSKAAVVCSTVCAKDEDVASAASSAAGAFKTWSELSCYQRAKVLLKLASVLQRHSQCFQWVLCVQESVLDSVVAKLKLRMTGMKCVPLATETDRNLIDAAVQEAQQQGATLMQSCPPASTGALYPPTVLCGLAPSCESVISPPPGPVLPLISFRSSAEGVTLGNHSPYGQAASIWTEDLTLALESAKSLCVGSVWVNCHSVMDPALPLCGRRESGNCTDGGREFLRPSHSPSFPRSSPSSINYADLGSAFNGELQSAYRFCVIKSTFFFKYKIVTELLCCYRWMKKSPTARSQSLYSLADSLDNRRQDLAVSIQTQTGISLEEAEKEVELSVSRLTDWAARCDKEQGGTPFPPQSGSALSTPEALGVLGVILPNSKPLLSLVSLLGPAVAMGNAVIMVPSEKYPLPALEFIQVLQASDIPGGLVSIITGGRDHPLKRLWLHCEEEEEREAGRNWTSSNPSLQEELWRKAVVWKSIWIPTA
;
A
#
# COMPACT_ATOMS: atom_id res chain seq x y z
N THR A 1 16.13 18.03 -4.78
CA THR A 1 15.56 17.78 -3.44
C THR A 1 14.65 16.59 -3.47
N LEU A 2 14.75 15.67 -2.51
CA LEU A 2 13.88 14.48 -2.39
C LEU A 2 13.17 14.50 -1.04
N PHE A 3 11.97 13.92 -1.01
CA PHE A 3 11.11 13.87 0.16
C PHE A 3 10.51 12.46 0.34
N SER A 4 10.45 11.89 1.56
CA SER A 4 9.82 10.58 1.88
C SER A 4 9.14 10.60 3.27
N GLN A 5 8.06 9.82 3.52
CA GLN A 5 7.03 10.14 4.54
C GLN A 5 6.37 8.97 5.31
N SER A 6 5.93 9.24 6.56
CA SER A 6 4.92 8.53 7.38
C SER A 6 3.71 9.41 7.74
N HIS A 7 2.61 8.80 8.20
CA HIS A 7 1.27 9.41 8.35
C HIS A 7 1.10 10.17 9.69
N SER A 8 0.51 11.37 9.66
CA SER A 8 -0.15 11.99 10.82
C SER A 8 -1.28 12.92 10.35
N ILE A 9 -2.46 12.75 10.94
CA ILE A 9 -3.65 13.57 10.67
C ILE A 9 -3.46 14.92 11.36
N GLY A 10 -3.01 15.92 10.62
CA GLY A 10 -2.92 17.31 11.06
C GLY A 10 -3.91 18.19 10.30
N SER A 11 -4.55 19.13 11.00
CA SER A 11 -5.43 20.14 10.42
C SER A 11 -4.66 21.44 10.23
N LEU A 12 -4.45 21.90 8.98
CA LEU A 12 -3.90 23.23 8.71
C LEU A 12 -4.53 23.90 7.47
N ARG A 13 -5.73 24.45 7.67
CA ARG A 13 -6.16 25.82 7.28
C ARG A 13 -7.68 25.90 7.35
N GLU A 14 -8.17 26.17 8.56
CA GLU A 14 -9.51 26.69 8.74
C GLU A 14 -9.57 28.07 8.07
N ARG A 15 -10.47 28.25 7.08
CA ARG A 15 -11.16 29.55 7.04
C ARG A 15 -11.97 29.56 8.33
N PRO A 16 -12.00 30.65 9.10
CA PRO A 16 -12.79 30.69 10.31
C PRO A 16 -14.26 30.57 9.88
N PHE A 17 -14.83 29.36 9.97
CA PHE A 17 -16.21 29.28 10.42
C PHE A 17 -16.21 30.01 11.74
N SER A 18 -17.08 31.01 11.91
CA SER A 18 -17.07 31.77 13.15
C SER A 18 -17.22 30.76 14.29
N VAL A 19 -16.34 30.85 15.29
CA VAL A 19 -16.38 30.00 16.49
C VAL A 19 -17.78 29.99 17.11
N SER A 20 -18.56 31.06 16.89
CA SER A 20 -19.97 31.14 17.25
C SER A 20 -20.86 30.08 16.58
N PHE A 21 -20.66 29.71 15.32
CA PHE A 21 -21.53 28.74 14.63
C PHE A 21 -21.33 27.32 15.16
N SER A 22 -20.07 26.89 15.33
CA SER A 22 -19.76 25.57 15.90
C SER A 22 -20.22 25.47 17.35
N GLN A 23 -20.02 26.52 18.16
CA GLN A 23 -20.51 26.56 19.53
C GLN A 23 -22.05 26.55 19.61
N SER A 24 -22.74 27.32 18.76
CA SER A 24 -24.22 27.28 18.69
C SER A 24 -24.75 25.90 18.29
N TRP A 25 -24.05 25.20 17.38
CA TRP A 25 -24.42 23.84 16.98
C TRP A 25 -24.23 22.83 18.12
N LEU A 26 -23.12 22.93 18.87
CA LEU A 26 -22.88 22.07 20.04
C LEU A 26 -23.92 22.34 21.14
N VAL A 27 -24.26 23.61 21.39
CA VAL A 27 -25.31 23.98 22.35
C VAL A 27 -26.67 23.42 21.92
N LYS A 28 -26.98 23.42 20.62
CA LYS A 28 -28.21 22.80 20.09
C LYS A 28 -28.29 21.30 20.36
N HIS A 29 -27.16 20.61 20.48
CA HIS A 29 -27.08 19.18 20.82
C HIS A 29 -26.72 18.96 22.29
N SER A 30 -27.00 19.93 23.17
CA SER A 30 -26.74 19.86 24.61
C SER A 30 -25.28 19.53 24.97
N ARG A 31 -24.34 19.76 24.04
CA ARG A 31 -22.92 19.38 24.13
C ARG A 31 -22.66 17.89 24.38
N VAL A 32 -23.66 17.02 24.16
CA VAL A 32 -23.50 15.56 24.22
C VAL A 32 -23.89 14.98 22.86
N LEU A 33 -22.88 14.50 22.13
CA LEU A 33 -23.06 14.00 20.77
C LEU A 33 -23.24 12.47 20.79
N GLY A 34 -24.42 12.03 20.38
CA GLY A 34 -24.73 10.63 20.13
C GLY A 34 -24.32 10.16 18.72
N PHE A 35 -24.78 8.98 18.33
CA PHE A 35 -24.55 8.40 17.02
C PHE A 35 -25.47 8.99 15.95
N PHE A 36 -25.09 8.85 14.68
CA PHE A 36 -25.95 9.17 13.54
C PHE A 36 -26.28 7.87 12.79
N ILE A 37 -27.46 7.30 13.06
CA ILE A 37 -27.92 6.02 12.49
C ILE A 37 -29.29 6.26 11.85
N ASP A 38 -29.51 5.68 10.67
CA ASP A 38 -30.77 5.81 9.91
C ASP A 38 -31.20 7.27 9.66
N GLY A 39 -30.22 8.15 9.39
CA GLY A 39 -30.48 9.56 9.10
C GLY A 39 -30.86 10.42 10.31
N LYS A 40 -30.73 9.89 11.54
CA LYS A 40 -31.12 10.57 12.78
C LYS A 40 -30.00 10.53 13.82
N PHE A 41 -29.93 11.58 14.64
CA PHE A 41 -29.09 11.56 15.83
C PHE A 41 -29.75 10.74 16.94
N PHE A 42 -28.99 9.86 17.55
CA PHE A 42 -29.45 8.93 18.58
C PHE A 42 -28.42 8.87 19.72
N SER A 43 -28.87 9.13 20.96
CA SER A 43 -28.02 9.11 22.16
C SER A 43 -28.59 8.13 23.19
N PRO A 44 -28.10 6.88 23.22
CA PRO A 44 -28.54 5.89 24.21
C PRO A 44 -28.06 6.27 25.62
N ALA A 45 -28.95 6.16 26.60
CA ALA A 45 -28.72 6.63 27.98
C ALA A 45 -27.82 5.69 28.82
N ASP A 46 -27.60 4.46 28.36
CA ASP A 46 -26.90 3.39 29.07
C ASP A 46 -25.44 3.21 28.60
N ARG A 47 -24.88 4.26 27.98
CA ARG A 47 -23.52 4.28 27.43
C ARG A 47 -22.60 5.19 28.21
N GLN A 48 -21.33 4.82 28.23
CA GLN A 48 -20.27 5.68 28.74
C GLN A 48 -20.06 6.86 27.79
N THR A 49 -19.75 8.01 28.35
CA THR A 49 -19.41 9.23 27.62
C THR A 49 -17.93 9.54 27.77
N HIS A 50 -17.31 10.01 26.70
CA HIS A 50 -15.93 10.47 26.67
C HIS A 50 -15.89 11.97 26.36
N ASP A 51 -15.14 12.74 27.15
CA ASP A 51 -15.01 14.17 26.94
C ASP A 51 -14.02 14.48 25.82
N VAL A 52 -14.41 15.37 24.91
CA VAL A 52 -13.59 15.87 23.81
C VAL A 52 -13.04 17.23 24.21
N THR A 53 -11.72 17.31 24.32
CA THR A 53 -11.00 18.54 24.68
C THR A 53 -10.43 19.27 23.46
N ASP A 54 -10.27 20.58 23.55
CA ASP A 54 -9.53 21.37 22.56
C ASP A 54 -8.01 21.31 22.80
N SER A 55 -7.25 21.90 21.88
CA SER A 55 -5.78 22.06 21.98
C SER A 55 -5.28 22.82 23.23
N LYS A 56 -6.19 23.41 24.02
CA LYS A 56 -5.92 24.09 25.30
C LYS A 56 -6.39 23.27 26.50
N ALA A 57 -6.72 21.99 26.28
CA ALA A 57 -7.25 21.06 27.28
C ALA A 57 -8.59 21.46 27.88
N ALA A 58 -9.36 22.36 27.25
CA ALA A 58 -10.71 22.71 27.69
C ALA A 58 -11.74 21.75 27.08
N VAL A 59 -12.68 21.25 27.87
CA VAL A 59 -13.76 20.38 27.39
C VAL A 59 -14.70 21.15 26.45
N VAL A 60 -14.83 20.65 25.22
CA VAL A 60 -15.66 21.24 24.16
C VAL A 60 -17.06 20.63 24.15
N CYS A 61 -17.12 19.29 24.17
CA CYS A 61 -18.33 18.48 24.25
C CYS A 61 -18.00 17.07 24.74
N SER A 62 -19.02 16.23 24.97
CA SER A 62 -18.86 14.81 25.28
C SER A 62 -19.44 13.96 24.15
N THR A 63 -18.81 12.83 23.83
CA THR A 63 -19.27 11.86 22.83
C THR A 63 -19.62 10.53 23.48
N VAL A 64 -20.64 9.86 22.98
CA VAL A 64 -21.06 8.54 23.49
C VAL A 64 -20.16 7.42 22.93
N CYS A 65 -19.74 6.47 23.76
CA CYS A 65 -18.97 5.30 23.35
C CYS A 65 -19.89 4.18 22.86
N ALA A 66 -19.63 3.66 21.65
CA ALA A 66 -20.42 2.59 21.04
C ALA A 66 -20.13 1.22 21.68
N LYS A 67 -21.16 0.37 21.77
CA LYS A 67 -21.05 -1.07 22.02
C LYS A 67 -21.33 -1.87 20.75
N ASP A 68 -21.03 -3.16 20.77
CA ASP A 68 -21.24 -4.06 19.63
C ASP A 68 -22.67 -4.04 19.07
N GLU A 69 -23.68 -3.86 19.92
CA GLU A 69 -25.09 -3.74 19.51
C GLU A 69 -25.38 -2.45 18.70
N ASP A 70 -24.71 -1.34 19.03
CA ASP A 70 -24.84 -0.08 18.27
C ASP A 70 -24.20 -0.22 16.89
N VAL A 71 -23.05 -0.90 16.83
CA VAL A 71 -22.33 -1.20 15.58
C VAL A 71 -23.17 -2.12 14.70
N ALA A 72 -23.78 -3.17 15.27
CA ALA A 72 -24.67 -4.08 14.56
C ALA A 72 -25.93 -3.37 14.01
N SER A 73 -26.50 -2.44 14.79
CA SER A 73 -27.62 -1.59 14.37
C SER A 73 -27.24 -0.67 13.21
N ALA A 74 -26.08 -0.01 13.30
CA ALA A 74 -25.55 0.84 12.22
C ALA A 74 -25.29 0.03 10.94
N ALA A 75 -24.69 -1.16 11.06
CA ALA A 75 -24.45 -2.06 9.94
C ALA A 75 -25.76 -2.53 9.28
N SER A 76 -26.79 -2.85 10.08
CA SER A 76 -28.11 -3.26 9.59
C SER A 76 -28.82 -2.13 8.85
N SER A 77 -28.78 -0.90 9.39
CA SER A 77 -29.31 0.30 8.72
C SER A 77 -28.60 0.56 7.38
N ALA A 78 -27.26 0.48 7.37
CA ALA A 78 -26.46 0.61 6.15
C ALA A 78 -26.80 -0.46 5.10
N ALA A 79 -26.97 -1.72 5.50
CA ALA A 79 -27.36 -2.81 4.61
C ALA A 79 -28.77 -2.63 4.03
N GLY A 80 -29.70 -2.11 4.82
CA GLY A 80 -31.05 -1.74 4.35
C GLY A 80 -31.00 -0.63 3.30
N ALA A 81 -30.29 0.47 3.61
CA ALA A 81 -30.13 1.61 2.71
C ALA A 81 -29.35 1.25 1.43
N PHE A 82 -28.41 0.30 1.50
CA PHE A 82 -27.62 -0.16 0.36
C PHE A 82 -28.50 -0.71 -0.76
N LYS A 83 -29.58 -1.43 -0.44
CA LYS A 83 -30.52 -1.97 -1.45
C LYS A 83 -31.07 -0.86 -2.32
N THR A 84 -31.66 0.17 -1.70
CA THR A 84 -32.21 1.32 -2.43
C THR A 84 -31.13 2.17 -3.10
N TRP A 85 -29.98 2.37 -2.45
CA TRP A 85 -28.89 3.20 -2.99
C TRP A 85 -28.21 2.55 -4.22
N SER A 86 -28.06 1.23 -4.21
CA SER A 86 -27.44 0.47 -5.30
C SER A 86 -28.31 0.47 -6.58
N GLU A 87 -29.63 0.49 -6.43
CA GLU A 87 -30.61 0.57 -7.52
C GLU A 87 -30.67 1.96 -8.20
N LEU A 88 -30.20 3.02 -7.53
CA LEU A 88 -30.17 4.35 -8.13
C LEU A 88 -29.29 4.40 -9.39
N SER A 89 -29.65 5.26 -10.33
CA SER A 89 -28.78 5.51 -11.48
C SER A 89 -27.48 6.21 -11.05
N CYS A 90 -26.41 6.03 -11.84
CA CYS A 90 -25.14 6.74 -11.64
C CYS A 90 -25.34 8.27 -11.57
N TYR A 91 -26.27 8.82 -12.36
CA TYR A 91 -26.60 10.25 -12.36
C TYR A 91 -27.22 10.70 -11.05
N GLN A 92 -28.18 9.94 -10.50
CA GLN A 92 -28.82 10.27 -9.22
C GLN A 92 -27.82 10.23 -8.06
N ARG A 93 -26.96 9.19 -8.01
CA ARG A 93 -25.87 9.12 -7.01
C ARG A 93 -24.91 10.29 -7.14
N ALA A 94 -24.51 10.64 -8.37
CA ALA A 94 -23.63 11.77 -8.62
C ALA A 94 -24.22 13.11 -8.12
N LYS A 95 -25.52 13.35 -8.32
CA LYS A 95 -26.19 14.56 -7.82
C LYS A 95 -26.12 14.69 -6.29
N VAL A 96 -26.29 13.59 -5.57
CA VAL A 96 -26.19 13.57 -4.09
C VAL A 96 -24.75 13.84 -3.65
N LEU A 97 -23.77 13.20 -4.29
CA LEU A 97 -22.34 13.41 -3.99
C LEU A 97 -21.90 14.85 -4.26
N LEU A 98 -22.33 15.46 -5.37
CA LEU A 98 -22.02 16.85 -5.70
C LEU A 98 -22.62 17.83 -4.69
N LYS A 99 -23.84 17.54 -4.19
CA LYS A 99 -24.46 18.35 -3.12
C LYS A 99 -23.65 18.25 -1.82
N LEU A 100 -23.20 17.06 -1.45
CA LEU A 100 -22.35 16.85 -0.27
C LEU A 100 -21.00 17.60 -0.42
N ALA A 101 -20.36 17.50 -1.59
CA ALA A 101 -19.11 18.18 -1.88
C ALA A 101 -19.22 19.71 -1.79
N SER A 102 -20.38 20.28 -2.17
CA SER A 102 -20.64 21.72 -2.03
C SER A 102 -20.67 22.20 -0.57
N VAL A 103 -20.92 21.29 0.39
CA VAL A 103 -20.99 21.58 1.84
C VAL A 103 -19.64 21.34 2.52
N LEU A 104 -18.87 20.34 2.09
CA LEU A 104 -17.66 19.83 2.78
C LEU A 104 -16.35 20.55 2.43
N GLN A 105 -16.38 21.80 1.95
CA GLN A 105 -15.20 22.42 1.33
C GLN A 105 -14.06 22.76 2.33
N ARG A 106 -13.21 21.77 2.67
CA ARG A 106 -11.75 21.76 2.88
C ARG A 106 -11.33 20.74 3.94
N HIS A 107 -10.55 19.76 3.52
CA HIS A 107 -9.60 19.05 4.38
C HIS A 107 -8.26 18.99 3.65
N SER A 108 -7.20 19.43 4.31
CA SER A 108 -5.82 19.22 3.85
C SER A 108 -5.27 18.01 4.60
N GLN A 109 -4.78 17.00 3.89
CA GLN A 109 -3.98 15.95 4.50
C GLN A 109 -2.62 16.54 4.90
N CYS A 110 -2.13 16.17 6.08
CA CYS A 110 -0.79 16.53 6.52
C CYS A 110 0.17 15.39 6.24
N PHE A 111 1.36 15.76 5.78
CA PHE A 111 2.45 14.85 5.50
C PHE A 111 3.66 15.21 6.37
N GLN A 112 4.35 14.20 6.89
CA GLN A 112 5.65 14.38 7.54
C GLN A 112 6.75 14.23 6.49
N TRP A 113 7.64 15.21 6.43
CA TRP A 113 8.60 15.34 5.34
C TRP A 113 10.04 15.21 5.86
N VAL A 114 10.89 14.51 5.10
CA VAL A 114 12.35 14.58 5.21
C VAL A 114 12.88 15.35 4.00
N LEU A 115 13.81 16.28 4.21
CA LEU A 115 14.40 17.09 3.15
C LEU A 115 15.80 16.56 2.78
N CYS A 116 15.93 15.96 1.61
CA CYS A 116 17.23 15.55 1.07
C CYS A 116 17.76 16.61 0.09
N VAL A 117 18.94 17.17 0.34
CA VAL A 117 19.54 18.24 -0.48
C VAL A 117 20.91 17.83 -1.04
N GLN A 118 21.20 18.18 -2.29
CA GLN A 118 22.52 17.89 -2.85
C GLN A 118 23.60 18.76 -2.19
N GLU A 119 24.74 18.16 -1.81
CA GLU A 119 25.82 18.86 -1.08
C GLU A 119 26.27 20.15 -1.78
N SER A 120 26.30 20.17 -3.12
CA SER A 120 26.70 21.34 -3.93
C SER A 120 25.86 22.60 -3.72
N VAL A 121 24.61 22.45 -3.27
CA VAL A 121 23.68 23.57 -3.06
C VAL A 121 23.19 23.68 -1.61
N LEU A 122 23.70 22.83 -0.71
CA LEU A 122 23.25 22.70 0.67
C LEU A 122 23.27 24.03 1.42
N ASP A 123 24.42 24.72 1.42
CA ASP A 123 24.59 25.98 2.16
C ASP A 123 23.64 27.08 1.69
N SER A 124 23.44 27.18 0.37
CA SER A 124 22.50 28.13 -0.25
C SER A 124 21.05 27.83 0.15
N VAL A 125 20.67 26.55 0.17
CA VAL A 125 19.33 26.12 0.58
C VAL A 125 19.11 26.39 2.07
N VAL A 126 20.06 26.03 2.93
CA VAL A 126 19.98 26.26 4.38
C VAL A 126 19.89 27.75 4.70
N ALA A 127 20.69 28.59 4.05
CA ALA A 127 20.64 30.04 4.22
C ALA A 127 19.28 30.63 3.82
N LYS A 128 18.74 30.21 2.66
CA LYS A 128 17.41 30.65 2.20
C LYS A 128 16.30 30.14 3.13
N LEU A 129 16.39 28.90 3.60
CA LEU A 129 15.43 28.32 4.54
C LEU A 129 15.40 29.10 5.85
N LYS A 130 16.57 29.42 6.41
CA LYS A 130 16.71 30.26 7.61
C LYS A 130 16.03 31.62 7.44
N LEU A 131 16.24 32.28 6.30
CA LEU A 131 15.61 33.55 5.98
C LEU A 131 14.08 33.40 5.90
N ARG A 132 13.58 32.36 5.25
CA ARG A 132 12.13 32.13 5.10
C ARG A 132 11.44 31.76 6.42
N MET A 133 12.14 31.07 7.31
CA MET A 133 11.65 30.76 8.66
C MET A 133 11.59 31.99 9.57
N THR A 134 12.33 33.05 9.23
CA THR A 134 12.34 34.27 10.03
C THR A 134 10.94 34.89 10.04
N GLY A 135 10.36 35.06 11.24
CA GLY A 135 9.01 35.60 11.42
C GLY A 135 7.87 34.57 11.40
N MET A 136 8.17 33.28 11.21
CA MET A 136 7.19 32.21 11.43
C MET A 136 6.88 32.03 12.92
N LYS A 137 5.60 31.89 13.26
CA LYS A 137 5.11 31.70 14.64
C LYS A 137 4.95 30.22 14.98
N CYS A 138 4.88 29.91 16.27
CA CYS A 138 4.54 28.57 16.73
C CYS A 138 3.18 28.11 16.19
N VAL A 139 3.10 26.81 15.90
CA VAL A 139 1.92 26.12 15.37
C VAL A 139 1.30 25.28 16.49
N PRO A 140 -0.04 25.25 16.62
CA PRO A 140 -0.70 24.35 17.57
C PRO A 140 -0.50 22.88 17.16
N LEU A 141 -0.16 22.05 18.13
CA LEU A 141 -0.13 20.60 18.04
C LEU A 141 -1.47 20.02 18.51
N ALA A 142 -1.73 18.75 18.16
CA ALA A 142 -2.96 18.08 18.56
C ALA A 142 -2.97 17.77 20.06
N THR A 143 -1.84 17.30 20.61
CA THR A 143 -1.72 16.92 22.04
C THR A 143 -0.41 17.39 22.67
N GLU A 144 -0.38 17.47 24.01
CA GLU A 144 0.87 17.68 24.76
C GLU A 144 1.83 16.48 24.66
N THR A 145 1.29 15.27 24.40
CA THR A 145 2.11 14.08 24.13
C THR A 145 2.92 14.25 22.85
N ASP A 146 2.33 14.79 21.78
CA ASP A 146 3.05 15.08 20.53
C ASP A 146 4.20 16.06 20.77
N ARG A 147 3.98 17.05 21.62
CA ARG A 147 5.02 18.00 22.02
C ARG A 147 6.20 17.29 22.69
N ASN A 148 5.92 16.41 23.65
CA ASN A 148 6.96 15.66 24.36
C ASN A 148 7.77 14.75 23.41
N LEU A 149 7.10 14.13 22.43
CA LEU A 149 7.76 13.33 21.39
C LEU A 149 8.68 14.19 20.52
N ILE A 150 8.23 15.39 20.13
CA ILE A 150 9.07 16.32 19.37
C ILE A 150 10.27 16.78 20.19
N ASP A 151 10.07 17.17 21.45
CA ASP A 151 11.15 17.65 22.32
C ASP A 151 12.21 16.55 22.53
N ALA A 152 11.79 15.29 22.72
CA ALA A 152 12.71 14.16 22.81
C ALA A 152 13.51 13.97 21.51
N ALA A 153 12.85 14.02 20.35
CA ALA A 153 13.50 13.87 19.05
C ALA A 153 14.52 14.99 18.77
N VAL A 154 14.20 16.24 19.13
CA VAL A 154 15.12 17.39 18.98
C VAL A 154 16.33 17.24 19.89
N GLN A 155 16.13 16.84 21.15
CA GLN A 155 17.25 16.63 22.09
C GLN A 155 18.17 15.51 21.63
N GLU A 156 17.62 14.39 21.17
CA GLU A 156 18.40 13.27 20.64
C GLU A 156 19.20 13.70 19.40
N ALA A 157 18.57 14.40 18.46
CA ALA A 157 19.24 14.94 17.28
C ALA A 157 20.41 15.86 17.64
N GLN A 158 20.25 16.75 18.62
CA GLN A 158 21.33 17.62 19.09
C GLN A 158 22.47 16.84 19.75
N GLN A 159 22.17 15.80 20.53
CA GLN A 159 23.18 14.90 21.11
C GLN A 159 23.98 14.16 20.04
N GLN A 160 23.36 13.85 18.90
CA GLN A 160 24.00 13.25 17.73
C GLN A 160 24.76 14.27 16.85
N GLY A 161 24.81 15.54 17.26
CA GLY A 161 25.55 16.60 16.57
C GLY A 161 24.76 17.36 15.51
N ALA A 162 23.44 17.17 15.42
CA ALA A 162 22.60 17.91 14.49
C ALA A 162 22.56 19.40 14.85
N THR A 163 22.60 20.24 13.82
CA THR A 163 22.41 21.68 13.98
C THR A 163 20.93 22.01 13.99
N LEU A 164 20.47 22.57 15.11
CA LEU A 164 19.07 22.98 15.30
C LEU A 164 18.81 24.37 14.69
N MET A 165 17.79 24.47 13.85
CA MET A 165 17.29 25.74 13.32
C MET A 165 15.81 25.91 13.66
N GLN A 166 15.48 26.93 14.46
CA GLN A 166 14.11 27.24 14.86
C GLN A 166 13.75 28.68 14.51
N SER A 167 12.47 28.93 14.20
CA SER A 167 11.99 30.28 13.91
C SER A 167 11.91 31.17 15.17
N CYS A 168 11.57 30.58 16.31
CA CYS A 168 11.53 31.21 17.62
C CYS A 168 11.72 30.15 18.73
N PRO A 169 12.05 30.55 19.98
CA PRO A 169 12.14 29.60 21.09
C PRO A 169 10.81 28.85 21.32
N PRO A 170 10.85 27.57 21.72
CA PRO A 170 9.63 26.83 22.06
C PRO A 170 8.95 27.46 23.28
N ALA A 171 7.61 27.48 23.27
CA ALA A 171 6.83 28.04 24.37
C ALA A 171 7.04 27.19 25.63
N SER A 172 7.15 27.80 26.82
CA SER A 172 7.38 27.04 28.07
C SER A 172 6.19 26.16 28.49
N THR A 173 4.97 26.48 28.03
CA THR A 173 3.73 25.76 28.38
C THR A 173 2.76 25.73 27.18
N GLY A 174 1.93 24.68 27.11
CA GLY A 174 0.92 24.48 26.07
C GLY A 174 1.39 23.73 24.81
N ALA A 175 0.45 23.23 24.02
CA ALA A 175 0.68 22.47 22.79
C ALA A 175 1.06 23.37 21.59
N LEU A 176 2.03 24.27 21.74
CA LEU A 176 2.53 25.14 20.66
C LEU A 176 4.00 24.85 20.38
N TYR A 177 4.35 24.63 19.11
CA TYR A 177 5.73 24.32 18.71
C TYR A 177 6.22 25.18 17.55
N PRO A 178 7.47 25.69 17.58
CA PRO A 178 8.04 26.46 16.48
C PRO A 178 8.39 25.56 15.28
N PRO A 179 8.21 26.02 14.04
CA PRO A 179 8.84 25.42 12.88
C PRO A 179 10.33 25.17 13.12
N THR A 180 10.74 23.91 13.00
CA THR A 180 12.05 23.41 13.41
C THR A 180 12.66 22.62 12.25
N VAL A 181 13.93 22.88 11.94
CA VAL A 181 14.71 22.13 10.96
C VAL A 181 15.92 21.53 11.66
N LEU A 182 16.15 20.23 11.46
CA LEU A 182 17.26 19.50 12.04
C LEU A 182 18.28 19.19 10.93
N CYS A 183 19.38 19.93 10.90
CA CYS A 183 20.40 19.83 9.85
C CYS A 183 21.54 18.89 10.25
N GLY A 184 22.07 18.14 9.28
CA GLY A 184 23.28 17.32 9.49
C GLY A 184 23.02 15.99 10.20
N LEU A 185 21.79 15.47 10.09
CA LEU A 185 21.44 14.16 10.61
C LEU A 185 22.04 13.05 9.77
N ALA A 186 22.44 11.95 10.42
CA ALA A 186 22.77 10.72 9.70
C ALA A 186 21.48 10.06 9.16
N PRO A 187 21.52 9.37 8.00
CA PRO A 187 20.35 8.69 7.43
C PRO A 187 19.71 7.65 8.36
N SER A 188 20.47 7.10 9.30
CA SER A 188 20.02 6.10 10.26
C SER A 188 19.37 6.67 11.53
N CYS A 189 19.26 8.00 11.66
CA CYS A 189 18.65 8.62 12.84
C CYS A 189 17.13 8.36 12.86
N GLU A 190 16.57 8.13 14.05
CA GLU A 190 15.13 7.86 14.19
C GLU A 190 14.27 9.01 13.65
N SER A 191 14.69 10.26 13.89
CA SER A 191 14.02 11.46 13.34
C SER A 191 13.96 11.48 11.81
N VAL A 192 14.84 10.76 11.10
CA VAL A 192 14.86 10.63 9.64
C VAL A 192 14.02 9.43 9.18
N ILE A 193 14.10 8.31 9.90
CA ILE A 193 13.38 7.07 9.56
C ILE A 193 11.87 7.23 9.84
N SER A 194 11.55 7.79 11.01
CA SER A 194 10.20 8.02 11.55
C SER A 194 10.11 9.43 12.13
N PRO A 195 9.85 10.45 11.31
CA PRO A 195 9.81 11.84 11.76
C PRO A 195 8.72 12.08 12.82
N PRO A 196 8.96 12.94 13.83
CA PRO A 196 7.98 13.21 14.87
C PRO A 196 6.74 13.96 14.33
N PRO A 197 5.57 13.79 14.97
CA PRO A 197 4.32 14.44 14.56
C PRO A 197 4.34 15.93 14.93
N GLY A 198 4.78 16.78 14.02
CA GLY A 198 4.83 18.22 14.27
C GLY A 198 5.51 19.02 13.17
N PRO A 199 5.74 20.33 13.39
CA PRO A 199 6.38 21.21 12.42
C PRO A 199 7.92 21.02 12.44
N VAL A 200 8.38 19.77 12.36
CA VAL A 200 9.80 19.40 12.34
C VAL A 200 10.17 18.86 10.96
N LEU A 201 11.26 19.37 10.40
CA LEU A 201 11.80 18.96 9.10
C LEU A 201 13.24 18.48 9.27
N PRO A 202 13.48 17.14 9.30
CA PRO A 202 14.80 16.57 9.18
C PRO A 202 15.43 16.94 7.82
N LEU A 203 16.69 17.38 7.83
CA LEU A 203 17.44 17.75 6.63
C LEU A 203 18.72 16.92 6.56
N ILE A 204 18.82 16.11 5.50
CA ILE A 204 20.00 15.31 5.16
C ILE A 204 20.55 15.71 3.79
N SER A 205 21.82 15.39 3.54
CA SER A 205 22.50 15.72 2.30
C SER A 205 22.89 14.47 1.51
N PHE A 206 23.07 14.63 0.19
CA PHE A 206 23.56 13.58 -0.70
C PHE A 206 24.49 14.15 -1.78
N ARG A 207 25.34 13.30 -2.36
CA ARG A 207 26.33 13.68 -3.38
C ARG A 207 25.83 13.46 -4.79
N SER A 208 25.21 12.30 -5.01
CA SER A 208 24.75 11.85 -6.34
C SER A 208 23.24 11.63 -6.39
N SER A 209 22.65 11.71 -7.58
CA SER A 209 21.23 11.38 -7.78
C SER A 209 20.88 9.96 -7.35
N ALA A 210 21.78 9.00 -7.62
CA ALA A 210 21.63 7.61 -7.19
C ALA A 210 21.55 7.49 -5.66
N GLU A 211 22.46 8.18 -4.94
CA GLU A 211 22.43 8.24 -3.48
C GLU A 211 21.15 8.91 -2.97
N GLY A 212 20.71 10.00 -3.62
CA GLY A 212 19.44 10.64 -3.29
C GLY A 212 18.25 9.67 -3.37
N VAL A 213 18.17 8.87 -4.44
CA VAL A 213 17.15 7.82 -4.59
C VAL A 213 17.30 6.74 -3.50
N THR A 214 18.51 6.32 -3.18
CA THR A 214 18.77 5.36 -2.09
C THR A 214 18.26 5.90 -0.75
N LEU A 215 18.51 7.17 -0.44
CA LEU A 215 18.01 7.82 0.78
C LEU A 215 16.48 7.94 0.78
N GLY A 216 15.87 8.35 -0.34
CA GLY A 216 14.41 8.42 -0.46
C GLY A 216 13.73 7.05 -0.32
N ASN A 217 14.44 5.97 -0.68
CA ASN A 217 14.00 4.58 -0.51
C ASN A 217 14.44 3.95 0.81
N HIS A 218 15.15 4.67 1.69
CA HIS A 218 15.62 4.13 2.97
C HIS A 218 14.51 4.05 4.02
N SER A 219 13.50 4.91 3.92
CA SER A 219 12.33 4.90 4.81
C SER A 219 11.53 3.60 4.67
N PRO A 220 11.01 3.01 5.77
CA PRO A 220 10.11 1.86 5.69
C PRO A 220 8.77 2.21 5.04
N TYR A 221 8.48 3.51 4.87
CA TYR A 221 7.28 4.04 4.25
C TYR A 221 7.47 4.40 2.78
N GLY A 222 6.36 4.62 2.06
CA GLY A 222 6.38 4.81 0.61
C GLY A 222 5.14 5.52 0.07
N GLN A 223 4.68 6.59 0.72
CA GLN A 223 3.47 7.31 0.29
C GLN A 223 3.73 8.24 -0.89
N ALA A 224 4.55 9.28 -0.68
CA ALA A 224 4.81 10.27 -1.71
C ALA A 224 6.22 10.85 -1.67
N ALA A 225 6.68 11.37 -2.80
CA ALA A 225 7.93 12.09 -2.95
C ALA A 225 7.76 13.36 -3.79
N SER A 226 8.65 14.32 -3.56
CA SER A 226 8.75 15.52 -4.37
C SER A 226 10.19 15.67 -4.87
N ILE A 227 10.35 15.93 -6.17
CA ILE A 227 11.63 16.00 -6.87
C ILE A 227 11.79 17.42 -7.39
N TRP A 228 12.87 18.08 -7.03
CA TRP A 228 13.19 19.43 -7.50
C TRP A 228 14.47 19.43 -8.33
N THR A 229 14.34 19.70 -9.62
CA THR A 229 15.42 19.77 -10.62
C THR A 229 14.91 20.45 -11.90
N GLU A 230 15.77 21.19 -12.59
CA GLU A 230 15.46 21.74 -13.92
C GLU A 230 15.61 20.70 -15.02
N ASP A 231 16.39 19.63 -14.78
CA ASP A 231 16.54 18.51 -15.70
C ASP A 231 15.36 17.53 -15.59
N LEU A 232 14.50 17.55 -16.60
CA LEU A 232 13.32 16.67 -16.68
C LEU A 232 13.70 15.19 -16.82
N THR A 233 14.78 14.87 -17.52
CA THR A 233 15.25 13.47 -17.66
C THR A 233 15.60 12.92 -16.30
N LEU A 234 16.41 13.68 -15.54
CA LEU A 234 16.77 13.32 -14.18
C LEU A 234 15.54 13.19 -13.27
N ALA A 235 14.56 14.09 -13.43
CA ALA A 235 13.32 14.03 -12.66
C ALA A 235 12.55 12.73 -12.92
N LEU A 236 12.36 12.36 -14.18
CA LEU A 236 11.60 11.18 -14.58
C LEU A 236 12.31 9.86 -14.20
N GLU A 237 13.63 9.80 -14.38
CA GLU A 237 14.43 8.64 -13.96
C GLU A 237 14.40 8.45 -12.44
N SER A 238 14.52 9.54 -11.69
CA SER A 238 14.42 9.54 -10.23
C SER A 238 13.01 9.17 -9.79
N ALA A 239 11.98 9.74 -10.42
CA ALA A 239 10.58 9.43 -10.15
C ALA A 239 10.31 7.95 -10.31
N LYS A 240 10.76 7.33 -11.42
CA LYS A 240 10.63 5.89 -11.67
C LYS A 240 11.34 5.05 -10.60
N SER A 241 12.50 5.49 -10.12
CA SER A 241 13.34 4.71 -9.19
C SER A 241 12.90 4.80 -7.72
N LEU A 242 12.08 5.80 -7.35
CA LEU A 242 11.54 5.93 -6.00
C LEU A 242 10.40 4.95 -5.74
N CYS A 243 10.43 4.26 -4.60
CA CYS A 243 9.42 3.30 -4.15
C CYS A 243 8.26 4.01 -3.42
N VAL A 244 7.62 4.98 -4.08
CA VAL A 244 6.46 5.73 -3.58
C VAL A 244 5.28 5.61 -4.54
N GLY A 245 4.05 5.81 -4.06
CA GLY A 245 2.87 5.82 -4.92
C GLY A 245 2.52 7.17 -5.54
N SER A 246 3.09 8.28 -5.06
CA SER A 246 2.93 9.59 -5.70
C SER A 246 4.24 10.36 -5.79
N VAL A 247 4.49 11.00 -6.94
CA VAL A 247 5.69 11.80 -7.19
C VAL A 247 5.28 13.15 -7.77
N TRP A 248 5.80 14.23 -7.19
CA TRP A 248 5.60 15.60 -7.66
C TRP A 248 6.92 16.17 -8.20
N VAL A 249 6.95 16.61 -9.45
CA VAL A 249 8.16 17.21 -10.07
C VAL A 249 8.06 18.73 -10.00
N ASN A 250 8.99 19.41 -9.34
CA ASN A 250 9.06 20.86 -9.15
C ASN A 250 7.85 21.46 -8.43
N CYS A 251 7.24 20.68 -7.55
CA CYS A 251 6.04 21.01 -6.78
C CYS A 251 5.86 19.97 -5.68
N HIS A 252 4.86 20.18 -4.80
CA HIS A 252 4.53 19.23 -3.75
C HIS A 252 3.05 19.37 -3.35
N SER A 253 2.49 18.32 -2.76
CA SER A 253 1.15 18.30 -2.17
C SER A 253 0.02 18.71 -3.14
N VAL A 254 0.21 18.44 -4.44
CA VAL A 254 -0.87 18.59 -5.41
C VAL A 254 -1.75 17.35 -5.33
N MET A 255 -2.99 17.59 -4.93
CA MET A 255 -4.00 16.55 -4.74
C MET A 255 -5.17 16.83 -5.68
N ASP A 256 -5.60 15.80 -6.39
CA ASP A 256 -6.77 15.88 -7.24
C ASP A 256 -7.55 14.55 -7.18
N PRO A 257 -8.89 14.56 -7.06
CA PRO A 257 -9.68 13.34 -7.02
C PRO A 257 -9.55 12.45 -8.26
N ALA A 258 -9.07 12.97 -9.40
CA ALA A 258 -8.79 12.19 -10.60
C ALA A 258 -7.42 11.49 -10.57
N LEU A 259 -6.56 11.78 -9.59
CA LEU A 259 -5.27 11.13 -9.42
C LEU A 259 -5.37 10.00 -8.39
N PRO A 260 -4.90 8.79 -8.72
CA PRO A 260 -4.82 7.74 -7.73
C PRO A 260 -3.70 8.05 -6.74
N LEU A 261 -4.05 8.05 -5.46
CA LEU A 261 -3.14 8.10 -4.33
C LEU A 261 -2.95 6.67 -3.83
N CYS A 262 -1.70 6.20 -3.74
CA CYS A 262 -1.41 4.86 -3.26
C CYS A 262 -0.23 4.86 -2.30
N GLY A 263 -0.31 4.04 -1.26
CA GLY A 263 0.82 3.75 -0.40
C GLY A 263 1.69 2.64 -0.99
N ARG A 264 2.95 2.58 -0.55
CA ARG A 264 3.82 1.39 -0.65
C ARG A 264 4.37 1.06 0.72
N ARG A 265 4.79 -0.20 0.90
CA ARG A 265 5.43 -0.71 2.12
C ARG A 265 4.52 -0.51 3.33
N GLU A 266 5.02 0.05 4.43
CA GLU A 266 4.22 0.30 5.64
C GLU A 266 3.17 1.39 5.48
N SER A 267 3.20 2.19 4.40
CA SER A 267 2.13 3.15 4.08
C SER A 267 0.85 2.47 3.56
N GLY A 268 0.81 1.15 3.51
CA GLY A 268 -0.29 0.36 2.96
C GLY A 268 -0.20 0.23 1.44
N ASN A 269 -1.23 -0.33 0.83
CA ASN A 269 -1.32 -0.60 -0.61
C ASN A 269 -2.67 -0.16 -1.22
N CYS A 270 -3.53 0.48 -0.43
CA CYS A 270 -4.84 0.99 -0.88
C CYS A 270 -4.63 2.04 -1.97
N THR A 271 -5.50 2.03 -2.99
CA THR A 271 -5.55 3.07 -4.00
C THR A 271 -6.82 3.88 -3.77
N ASP A 272 -6.68 5.18 -3.54
CA ASP A 272 -7.79 6.12 -3.40
C ASP A 272 -7.80 7.08 -4.58
N GLY A 273 -8.99 7.44 -5.09
CA GLY A 273 -9.12 8.39 -6.19
C GLY A 273 -8.78 7.81 -7.58
N GLY A 274 -9.00 8.62 -8.61
CA GLY A 274 -8.83 8.25 -10.00
C GLY A 274 -9.88 7.27 -10.53
N ARG A 275 -9.76 6.93 -11.82
CA ARG A 275 -10.57 5.85 -12.42
C ARG A 275 -10.14 4.49 -11.89
N GLU A 276 -8.91 4.41 -11.42
CA GLU A 276 -8.24 3.24 -10.87
C GLU A 276 -8.94 2.73 -9.61
N PHE A 277 -9.50 3.63 -8.79
CA PHE A 277 -10.39 3.29 -7.68
C PHE A 277 -11.77 2.82 -8.16
N LEU A 278 -12.36 3.53 -9.14
CA LEU A 278 -13.75 3.32 -9.57
C LEU A 278 -13.99 2.08 -10.45
N ARG A 279 -12.95 1.43 -10.98
CA ARG A 279 -13.17 0.21 -11.76
C ARG A 279 -13.83 -0.86 -10.87
N PRO A 280 -14.93 -1.49 -11.32
CA PRO A 280 -15.68 -2.43 -10.51
C PRO A 280 -14.81 -3.64 -10.14
N SER A 281 -14.72 -3.97 -8.85
CA SER A 281 -14.37 -5.31 -8.40
C SER A 281 -15.67 -6.08 -8.22
N HIS A 282 -15.76 -7.30 -8.76
CA HIS A 282 -16.93 -8.17 -8.50
C HIS A 282 -16.93 -8.75 -7.08
N SER A 283 -15.82 -8.58 -6.35
CA SER A 283 -15.74 -8.78 -4.91
C SER A 283 -16.08 -7.47 -4.17
N PRO A 284 -16.83 -7.53 -3.05
CA PRO A 284 -16.96 -6.38 -2.16
C PRO A 284 -15.56 -5.88 -1.77
N SER A 285 -15.36 -4.57 -1.83
CA SER A 285 -14.14 -3.93 -1.33
C SER A 285 -14.06 -4.14 0.18
N PHE A 286 -13.24 -5.09 0.60
CA PHE A 286 -12.97 -5.30 2.02
C PHE A 286 -12.04 -4.19 2.55
N PRO A 287 -12.20 -3.78 3.82
CA PRO A 287 -11.25 -2.91 4.49
C PRO A 287 -9.92 -3.66 4.57
N ARG A 288 -8.92 -3.18 3.84
CA ARG A 288 -7.54 -3.63 4.02
C ARG A 288 -7.11 -3.24 5.43
N SER A 289 -6.64 -4.21 6.19
CA SER A 289 -6.28 -4.05 7.61
C SER A 289 -5.22 -2.97 7.80
N SER A 290 -5.26 -2.33 8.96
CA SER A 290 -4.23 -1.41 9.41
C SER A 290 -2.85 -2.08 9.38
N PRO A 291 -1.78 -1.36 9.02
CA PRO A 291 -0.43 -1.92 9.04
C PRO A 291 -0.09 -2.37 10.45
N SER A 292 0.05 -3.68 10.67
CA SER A 292 0.69 -4.19 11.87
C SER A 292 2.20 -4.08 11.68
N SER A 293 2.87 -3.41 12.62
CA SER A 293 4.33 -3.28 12.64
C SER A 293 4.97 -4.67 12.60
N ILE A 294 5.73 -4.96 11.55
CA ILE A 294 6.42 -6.24 11.40
C ILE A 294 7.61 -6.24 12.34
N ASN A 295 7.55 -7.04 13.41
CA ASN A 295 8.71 -7.27 14.25
C ASN A 295 9.65 -8.28 13.58
N TYR A 296 10.71 -7.78 12.95
CA TYR A 296 11.69 -8.60 12.23
C TYR A 296 12.44 -9.61 13.13
N ALA A 297 12.39 -9.47 14.46
CA ALA A 297 12.98 -10.42 15.40
C ALA A 297 12.21 -11.75 15.48
N ASP A 298 10.89 -11.73 15.27
CA ASP A 298 10.00 -12.89 15.46
C ASP A 298 10.01 -13.89 14.30
N LEU A 299 10.64 -13.54 13.18
CA LEU A 299 10.88 -14.45 12.04
C LEU A 299 11.91 -15.54 12.38
N GLY A 300 12.73 -15.36 13.43
CA GLY A 300 13.75 -16.33 13.84
C GLY A 300 13.32 -17.36 14.87
N SER A 301 12.25 -17.11 15.63
CA SER A 301 11.93 -17.84 16.87
C SER A 301 10.87 -18.94 16.73
N ALA A 302 10.14 -19.01 15.62
CA ALA A 302 8.93 -19.82 15.49
C ALA A 302 9.11 -21.33 15.22
N PHE A 303 10.31 -21.90 15.36
CA PHE A 303 10.60 -23.28 14.91
C PHE A 303 11.16 -24.23 15.98
N ASN A 304 11.21 -23.85 17.26
CA ASN A 304 11.74 -24.69 18.35
C ASN A 304 10.66 -25.57 19.04
N GLY A 305 9.72 -26.15 18.28
CA GLY A 305 8.74 -27.10 18.82
C GLY A 305 9.07 -28.54 18.42
N GLU A 306 9.46 -29.37 19.39
CA GLU A 306 9.74 -30.80 19.22
C GLU A 306 8.50 -31.58 18.76
N LEU A 307 8.61 -32.35 17.67
CA LEU A 307 7.68 -33.42 17.32
C LEU A 307 8.49 -34.70 17.11
N GLN A 308 8.55 -35.50 18.18
CA GLN A 308 9.09 -36.85 18.17
C GLN A 308 8.13 -37.80 17.42
N SER A 309 8.70 -38.55 16.48
CA SER A 309 8.42 -39.96 16.16
C SER A 309 8.21 -40.24 14.65
N ALA A 310 9.32 -40.69 14.05
CA ALA A 310 9.43 -41.79 13.08
C ALA A 310 8.53 -41.79 11.82
N TYR A 311 8.86 -40.96 10.83
CA TYR A 311 8.96 -41.40 9.42
C TYR A 311 10.15 -40.70 8.73
N ARG A 312 11.14 -41.50 8.31
CA ARG A 312 12.34 -41.04 7.60
C ARG A 312 11.98 -40.61 6.17
N PHE A 313 11.79 -39.32 5.95
CA PHE A 313 12.23 -38.64 4.73
C PHE A 313 12.99 -37.37 5.15
N CYS A 314 14.13 -37.15 4.51
CA CYS A 314 15.14 -36.15 4.88
C CYS A 314 14.59 -34.71 4.72
N VAL A 315 13.99 -34.17 5.79
CA VAL A 315 13.70 -32.73 5.91
C VAL A 315 14.98 -32.05 6.41
N ILE A 316 15.77 -31.56 5.45
CA ILE A 316 17.00 -30.81 5.74
C ILE A 316 16.62 -29.48 6.39
N LYS A 317 17.07 -29.30 7.65
CA LYS A 317 17.32 -28.04 8.40
C LYS A 317 16.92 -26.74 7.64
N SER A 318 15.69 -26.26 7.82
CA SER A 318 15.11 -25.15 7.04
C SER A 318 14.71 -23.93 7.87
N THR A 319 15.61 -23.41 8.69
CA THR A 319 15.45 -22.08 9.35
C THR A 319 16.49 -21.09 8.88
N PHE A 320 17.74 -21.53 8.63
CA PHE A 320 18.79 -20.67 8.10
C PHE A 320 18.68 -20.45 6.58
N PHE A 321 18.03 -21.38 5.87
CA PHE A 321 17.92 -21.37 4.41
C PHE A 321 16.89 -20.36 3.88
N PHE A 322 15.80 -20.11 4.64
CA PHE A 322 14.71 -19.23 4.21
C PHE A 322 15.15 -17.77 4.09
N LYS A 323 16.01 -17.30 5.00
CA LYS A 323 16.52 -15.92 5.04
C LYS A 323 17.44 -15.61 3.85
N TYR A 324 18.28 -16.56 3.42
CA TYR A 324 19.15 -16.40 2.25
C TYR A 324 18.40 -16.58 0.93
N LYS A 325 17.43 -17.50 0.87
CA LYS A 325 16.66 -17.76 -0.35
C LYS A 325 15.80 -16.55 -0.76
N ILE A 326 15.15 -15.90 0.21
CA ILE A 326 14.41 -14.64 -0.01
C ILE A 326 15.32 -13.54 -0.58
N VAL A 327 16.58 -13.44 -0.15
CA VAL A 327 17.53 -12.43 -0.67
C VAL A 327 17.87 -12.67 -2.15
N THR A 328 18.10 -13.93 -2.54
CA THR A 328 18.25 -14.29 -3.97
C THR A 328 17.00 -14.03 -4.78
N GLU A 329 15.81 -14.33 -4.25
CA GLU A 329 14.52 -14.07 -4.91
C GLU A 329 14.26 -12.56 -5.05
N LEU A 330 14.65 -11.74 -4.06
CA LEU A 330 14.58 -10.28 -4.12
C LEU A 330 15.51 -9.70 -5.21
N LEU A 331 16.72 -10.23 -5.34
CA LEU A 331 17.66 -9.83 -6.40
C LEU A 331 17.14 -10.21 -7.80
N CYS A 332 16.54 -11.40 -7.94
CA CYS A 332 15.91 -11.83 -9.18
C CYS A 332 14.66 -10.99 -9.50
N CYS A 333 13.82 -10.71 -8.51
CA CYS A 333 12.66 -9.81 -8.62
C CYS A 333 13.09 -8.44 -9.14
N TYR A 334 14.16 -7.86 -8.59
CA TYR A 334 14.67 -6.56 -9.05
C TYR A 334 15.14 -6.59 -10.51
N ARG A 335 15.81 -7.68 -10.94
CA ARG A 335 16.22 -7.86 -12.35
C ARG A 335 15.01 -8.07 -13.28
N TRP A 336 14.01 -8.82 -12.82
CA TRP A 336 12.78 -9.10 -13.58
C TRP A 336 11.92 -7.86 -13.76
N MET A 337 11.76 -7.07 -12.71
CA MET A 337 11.06 -5.78 -12.71
C MET A 337 11.67 -4.79 -13.72
N LYS A 338 13.00 -4.85 -13.94
CA LYS A 338 13.70 -4.04 -14.94
C LYS A 338 13.60 -4.54 -16.37
N LYS A 339 13.20 -5.80 -16.62
CA LYS A 339 13.00 -6.28 -18.00
C LYS A 339 11.89 -5.47 -18.67
N SER A 340 11.99 -5.29 -19.99
CA SER A 340 10.90 -4.66 -20.75
C SER A 340 9.65 -5.55 -20.72
N PRO A 341 8.44 -4.97 -20.80
CA PRO A 341 7.20 -5.75 -20.91
C PRO A 341 7.23 -6.77 -22.05
N THR A 342 7.80 -6.40 -23.21
CA THR A 342 7.97 -7.30 -24.36
C THR A 342 8.88 -8.50 -24.04
N ALA A 343 9.97 -8.30 -23.29
CA ALA A 343 10.84 -9.40 -22.90
C ALA A 343 10.16 -10.35 -21.90
N ARG A 344 9.32 -9.80 -20.99
CA ARG A 344 8.49 -10.62 -20.09
C ARG A 344 7.41 -11.40 -20.85
N SER A 345 6.79 -10.77 -21.85
CA SER A 345 5.82 -11.40 -22.76
C SER A 345 6.42 -12.62 -23.46
N GLN A 346 7.62 -12.50 -24.03
CA GLN A 346 8.32 -13.61 -24.69
C GLN A 346 8.58 -14.79 -23.73
N SER A 347 9.03 -14.52 -22.50
CA SER A 347 9.21 -15.57 -21.50
C SER A 347 7.91 -16.26 -21.10
N LEU A 348 6.78 -15.53 -21.07
CA LEU A 348 5.46 -16.12 -20.79
C LEU A 348 4.94 -16.98 -21.97
N TYR A 349 5.21 -16.58 -23.22
CA TYR A 349 4.93 -17.44 -24.38
C TYR A 349 5.76 -18.73 -24.33
N SER A 350 7.06 -18.62 -24.04
CA SER A 350 7.95 -19.77 -23.84
C SER A 350 7.45 -20.71 -22.72
N LEU A 351 6.90 -20.14 -21.64
CA LEU A 351 6.27 -20.91 -20.56
C LEU A 351 4.97 -21.60 -21.02
N ALA A 352 4.14 -20.93 -21.82
CA ALA A 352 2.91 -21.51 -22.37
C ALA A 352 3.22 -22.67 -23.33
N ASP A 353 4.20 -22.52 -24.21
CA ASP A 353 4.65 -23.56 -25.14
C ASP A 353 5.22 -24.77 -24.38
N SER A 354 6.00 -24.52 -23.33
CA SER A 354 6.55 -25.57 -22.47
C SER A 354 5.46 -26.34 -21.71
N LEU A 355 4.38 -25.65 -21.30
CA LEU A 355 3.22 -26.26 -20.68
C LEU A 355 2.46 -27.14 -21.68
N ASP A 356 2.30 -26.64 -22.91
CA ASP A 356 1.55 -27.33 -23.96
C ASP A 356 2.25 -28.61 -24.44
N ASN A 357 3.59 -28.58 -24.54
CA ASN A 357 4.40 -29.75 -24.87
C ASN A 357 4.26 -30.91 -23.86
N ARG A 358 3.82 -30.63 -22.63
CA ARG A 358 3.63 -31.60 -21.54
C ARG A 358 2.17 -31.80 -21.17
N ARG A 359 1.25 -31.44 -22.08
CA ARG A 359 -0.19 -31.46 -21.82
C ARG A 359 -0.71 -32.82 -21.34
N GLN A 360 -0.27 -33.90 -21.98
CA GLN A 360 -0.71 -35.26 -21.67
C GLN A 360 -0.25 -35.71 -20.28
N ASP A 361 1.02 -35.50 -19.95
CA ASP A 361 1.59 -35.88 -18.65
C ASP A 361 0.86 -35.19 -17.49
N LEU A 362 0.62 -33.88 -17.62
CA LEU A 362 -0.08 -33.09 -16.61
C LEU A 362 -1.55 -33.48 -16.47
N ALA A 363 -2.24 -33.79 -17.57
CA ALA A 363 -3.63 -34.26 -17.53
C ALA A 363 -3.73 -35.59 -16.77
N VAL A 364 -2.81 -36.53 -17.02
CA VAL A 364 -2.73 -37.81 -16.29
C VAL A 364 -2.45 -37.58 -14.80
N SER A 365 -1.57 -36.63 -14.45
CA SER A 365 -1.27 -36.30 -13.05
C SER A 365 -2.48 -35.72 -12.31
N ILE A 366 -3.20 -34.78 -12.94
CA ILE A 366 -4.43 -34.20 -12.39
C ILE A 366 -5.48 -35.29 -12.19
N GLN A 367 -5.71 -36.14 -13.20
CA GLN A 367 -6.64 -37.27 -13.12
C GLN A 367 -6.29 -38.20 -11.95
N THR A 368 -5.02 -38.58 -11.83
CA THR A 368 -4.54 -39.52 -10.80
C THR A 368 -4.76 -38.98 -9.39
N GLN A 369 -4.54 -37.68 -9.17
CA GLN A 369 -4.70 -37.08 -7.84
C GLN A 369 -6.14 -36.73 -7.49
N THR A 370 -6.90 -36.17 -8.44
CA THR A 370 -8.23 -35.60 -8.16
C THR A 370 -9.36 -36.61 -8.38
N GLY A 371 -9.12 -37.65 -9.17
CA GLY A 371 -10.11 -38.67 -9.53
C GLY A 371 -11.14 -38.23 -10.58
N ILE A 372 -10.91 -37.09 -11.25
CA ILE A 372 -11.80 -36.60 -12.32
C ILE A 372 -11.60 -37.37 -13.64
N SER A 373 -12.48 -37.17 -14.63
CA SER A 373 -12.32 -37.77 -15.95
C SER A 373 -11.10 -37.20 -16.69
N LEU A 374 -10.51 -37.98 -17.59
CA LEU A 374 -9.36 -37.52 -18.39
C LEU A 374 -9.73 -36.29 -19.23
N GLU A 375 -10.95 -36.26 -19.79
CA GLU A 375 -11.46 -35.12 -20.56
C GLU A 375 -11.54 -33.84 -19.71
N GLU A 376 -11.98 -33.93 -18.46
CA GLU A 376 -12.00 -32.77 -17.55
C GLU A 376 -10.61 -32.31 -17.13
N ALA A 377 -9.66 -33.23 -17.00
CA ALA A 377 -8.27 -32.93 -16.70
C ALA A 377 -7.58 -32.26 -17.90
N GLU A 378 -7.74 -32.79 -19.11
CA GLU A 378 -7.24 -32.19 -20.35
C GLU A 378 -7.78 -30.77 -20.56
N LYS A 379 -9.07 -30.57 -20.28
CA LYS A 379 -9.69 -29.24 -20.32
C LYS A 379 -9.08 -28.27 -19.30
N GLU A 380 -8.69 -28.74 -18.12
CA GLU A 380 -7.99 -27.90 -17.13
C GLU A 380 -6.62 -27.46 -17.65
N VAL A 381 -5.86 -28.36 -18.27
CA VAL A 381 -4.56 -28.03 -18.86
C VAL A 381 -4.71 -27.07 -20.04
N GLU A 382 -5.67 -27.31 -20.93
CA GLU A 382 -5.95 -26.44 -22.08
C GLU A 382 -6.30 -25.01 -21.64
N LEU A 383 -7.19 -24.88 -20.63
CA LEU A 383 -7.51 -23.58 -20.04
C LEU A 383 -6.28 -22.93 -19.42
N SER A 384 -5.39 -23.71 -18.78
CA SER A 384 -4.15 -23.19 -18.20
C SER A 384 -3.20 -22.63 -19.26
N VAL A 385 -3.01 -23.35 -20.38
CA VAL A 385 -2.23 -22.86 -21.54
C VAL A 385 -2.84 -21.57 -22.08
N SER A 386 -4.16 -21.54 -22.31
CA SER A 386 -4.87 -20.35 -22.77
C SER A 386 -4.65 -19.15 -21.83
N ARG A 387 -4.68 -19.35 -20.51
CA ARG A 387 -4.45 -18.28 -19.52
C ARG A 387 -3.04 -17.70 -19.61
N LEU A 388 -2.01 -18.54 -19.77
CA LEU A 388 -0.63 -18.03 -19.94
C LEU A 388 -0.49 -17.24 -21.23
N THR A 389 -1.05 -17.74 -22.32
CA THR A 389 -1.04 -17.06 -23.63
C THR A 389 -1.75 -15.70 -23.56
N ASP A 390 -2.90 -15.62 -22.89
CA ASP A 390 -3.62 -14.37 -22.67
C ASP A 390 -2.78 -13.37 -21.87
N TRP A 391 -2.10 -13.81 -20.81
CA TRP A 391 -1.23 -12.95 -20.00
C TRP A 391 0.04 -12.53 -20.74
N ALA A 392 0.63 -13.45 -21.53
CA ALA A 392 1.75 -13.14 -22.41
C ALA A 392 1.34 -12.04 -23.40
N ALA A 393 0.15 -12.13 -23.98
CA ALA A 393 -0.38 -11.12 -24.88
C ALA A 393 -0.67 -9.79 -24.17
N ARG A 394 -1.16 -9.79 -22.92
CA ARG A 394 -1.49 -8.56 -22.18
C ARG A 394 -0.28 -7.84 -21.61
N CYS A 395 0.84 -8.54 -21.41
CA CYS A 395 2.01 -8.05 -20.69
C CYS A 395 2.53 -6.69 -21.19
N ASP A 396 2.48 -6.43 -22.51
CA ASP A 396 2.91 -5.17 -23.14
C ASP A 396 1.76 -4.21 -23.51
N LYS A 397 0.52 -4.59 -23.25
CA LYS A 397 -0.70 -3.85 -23.62
C LYS A 397 -1.37 -3.16 -22.44
N GLU A 398 -1.19 -3.69 -21.22
CA GLU A 398 -1.71 -3.04 -20.02
C GLU A 398 -0.89 -1.77 -19.73
N GLN A 399 -1.49 -0.61 -20.05
CA GLN A 399 -0.85 0.69 -19.92
C GLN A 399 -1.46 1.52 -18.79
N GLY A 400 -0.64 2.43 -18.29
CA GLY A 400 -1.07 3.54 -17.46
C GLY A 400 -2.02 4.51 -18.18
N GLY A 401 -2.59 5.42 -17.42
CA GLY A 401 -3.41 6.50 -17.94
C GLY A 401 -2.75 7.86 -17.77
N THR A 402 -3.24 8.85 -18.52
CA THR A 402 -3.01 10.27 -18.25
C THR A 402 -4.30 10.88 -17.72
N PRO A 403 -4.48 10.94 -16.38
CA PRO A 403 -5.60 11.68 -15.81
C PRO A 403 -5.57 13.14 -16.27
N PHE A 404 -6.74 13.75 -16.40
CA PHE A 404 -6.88 15.18 -16.73
C PHE A 404 -7.17 15.96 -15.46
N PRO A 405 -6.14 16.48 -14.75
CA PRO A 405 -6.37 17.32 -13.59
C PRO A 405 -6.95 18.68 -14.02
N PRO A 406 -7.76 19.33 -13.16
CA PRO A 406 -8.28 20.69 -13.37
C PRO A 406 -7.21 21.78 -13.14
N GLN A 407 -6.07 21.44 -12.53
CA GLN A 407 -4.93 22.35 -12.35
C GLN A 407 -3.96 22.25 -13.53
N SER A 408 -3.34 23.37 -13.92
CA SER A 408 -2.29 23.41 -14.94
C SER A 408 -1.17 22.42 -14.61
N GLY A 409 -1.04 21.37 -15.42
CA GLY A 409 -0.17 20.24 -15.14
C GLY A 409 -0.57 19.00 -15.93
N SER A 410 0.39 18.10 -16.08
CA SER A 410 0.19 16.78 -16.65
C SER A 410 0.42 15.73 -15.58
N ALA A 411 -0.46 14.73 -15.55
CA ALA A 411 -0.33 13.59 -14.67
C ALA A 411 -0.14 12.32 -15.47
N LEU A 412 0.76 11.46 -15.01
CA LEU A 412 0.98 10.13 -15.52
C LEU A 412 0.70 9.13 -14.40
N SER A 413 -0.26 8.24 -14.61
CA SER A 413 -0.54 7.14 -13.69
C SER A 413 -0.12 5.83 -14.32
N THR A 414 0.84 5.12 -13.73
CA THR A 414 1.36 3.85 -14.27
C THR A 414 1.22 2.72 -13.26
N PRO A 415 0.81 1.51 -13.72
CA PRO A 415 0.88 0.32 -12.88
C PRO A 415 2.35 -0.11 -12.73
N GLU A 416 2.77 -0.36 -11.50
CA GLU A 416 4.09 -0.91 -11.17
C GLU A 416 3.95 -2.22 -10.40
N ALA A 417 4.99 -3.05 -10.46
CA ALA A 417 5.06 -4.28 -9.67
C ALA A 417 5.04 -3.98 -8.16
N LEU A 418 4.40 -4.88 -7.41
CA LEU A 418 4.41 -4.92 -5.96
C LEU A 418 5.77 -5.38 -5.43
N GLY A 419 6.39 -6.35 -6.09
CA GLY A 419 7.69 -6.93 -5.70
C GLY A 419 7.60 -8.44 -5.57
N VAL A 420 7.74 -8.96 -4.34
CA VAL A 420 7.63 -10.39 -4.04
C VAL A 420 6.25 -10.68 -3.48
N LEU A 421 5.55 -11.66 -4.06
CA LEU A 421 4.21 -12.07 -3.69
C LEU A 421 4.23 -13.47 -3.08
N GLY A 422 3.59 -13.64 -1.92
CA GLY A 422 3.24 -14.95 -1.38
C GLY A 422 1.83 -15.34 -1.81
N VAL A 423 1.66 -16.53 -2.38
CA VAL A 423 0.37 -17.02 -2.89
C VAL A 423 0.09 -18.41 -2.33
N ILE A 424 -1.02 -18.56 -1.63
CA ILE A 424 -1.54 -19.87 -1.19
C ILE A 424 -2.60 -20.30 -2.19
N LEU A 425 -2.45 -21.51 -2.72
CA LEU A 425 -3.32 -22.03 -3.77
C LEU A 425 -4.50 -22.82 -3.17
N PRO A 426 -5.70 -22.68 -3.76
CA PRO A 426 -6.86 -23.43 -3.32
C PRO A 426 -6.72 -24.92 -3.67
N ASN A 427 -7.60 -25.73 -3.08
CA ASN A 427 -7.67 -27.16 -3.42
C ASN A 427 -8.44 -27.44 -4.72
N SER A 428 -9.17 -26.46 -5.25
CA SER A 428 -9.94 -26.60 -6.48
C SER A 428 -9.09 -26.27 -7.72
N LYS A 429 -9.16 -27.13 -8.74
CA LYS A 429 -8.45 -26.96 -10.03
C LYS A 429 -6.95 -26.61 -9.82
N PRO A 430 -6.15 -27.57 -9.32
CA PRO A 430 -4.81 -27.31 -8.78
C PRO A 430 -3.82 -26.70 -9.80
N LEU A 431 -3.92 -27.04 -11.08
CA LEU A 431 -3.05 -26.46 -12.11
C LEU A 431 -3.58 -25.11 -12.59
N LEU A 432 -4.89 -25.03 -12.86
CA LEU A 432 -5.49 -23.82 -13.41
C LEU A 432 -5.47 -22.65 -12.43
N SER A 433 -5.69 -22.90 -11.14
CA SER A 433 -5.58 -21.86 -10.10
C SER A 433 -4.15 -21.35 -9.96
N LEU A 434 -3.16 -22.26 -9.98
CA LEU A 434 -1.73 -21.92 -10.00
C LEU A 434 -1.40 -20.98 -11.16
N VAL A 435 -1.74 -21.40 -12.37
CA VAL A 435 -1.42 -20.65 -13.59
C VAL A 435 -2.17 -19.32 -13.66
N SER A 436 -3.44 -19.28 -13.24
CA SER A 436 -4.26 -18.07 -13.25
C SER A 436 -3.73 -16.99 -12.30
N LEU A 437 -3.10 -17.38 -11.19
CA LEU A 437 -2.47 -16.45 -10.23
C LEU A 437 -1.04 -16.10 -10.62
N LEU A 438 -0.30 -17.05 -11.20
CA LEU A 438 1.08 -16.86 -11.65
C LEU A 438 1.18 -15.90 -12.83
N GLY A 439 0.31 -16.06 -13.84
CA GLY A 439 0.30 -15.26 -15.07
C GLY A 439 0.33 -13.75 -14.84
N PRO A 440 -0.65 -13.14 -14.15
CA PRO A 440 -0.67 -11.70 -13.92
C PRO A 440 0.50 -11.23 -13.05
N ALA A 441 0.88 -12.02 -12.05
CA ALA A 441 1.99 -11.69 -11.16
C ALA A 441 3.32 -11.56 -11.94
N VAL A 442 3.66 -12.57 -12.73
CA VAL A 442 4.89 -12.59 -13.53
C VAL A 442 4.85 -11.57 -14.67
N ALA A 443 3.69 -11.42 -15.34
CA ALA A 443 3.51 -10.45 -16.41
C ALA A 443 3.80 -9.01 -15.96
N MET A 444 3.36 -8.66 -14.74
CA MET A 444 3.55 -7.32 -14.19
C MET A 444 4.93 -7.08 -13.58
N GLY A 445 5.77 -8.12 -13.48
CA GLY A 445 7.14 -8.00 -13.00
C GLY A 445 7.34 -8.40 -11.54
N ASN A 446 6.39 -9.13 -10.94
CA ASN A 446 6.53 -9.65 -9.58
C ASN A 446 7.27 -10.99 -9.56
N ALA A 447 7.98 -11.26 -8.46
CA ALA A 447 8.41 -12.60 -8.10
C ALA A 447 7.35 -13.26 -7.22
N VAL A 448 7.22 -14.58 -7.28
CA VAL A 448 6.11 -15.30 -6.65
C VAL A 448 6.61 -16.52 -5.88
N ILE A 449 6.18 -16.62 -4.63
CA ILE A 449 6.34 -17.79 -3.78
C ILE A 449 4.96 -18.43 -3.65
N MET A 450 4.80 -19.63 -4.20
CA MET A 450 3.52 -20.33 -4.26
C MET A 450 3.52 -21.55 -3.34
N VAL A 451 2.46 -21.67 -2.53
CA VAL A 451 2.17 -22.86 -1.73
C VAL A 451 1.02 -23.61 -2.41
N PRO A 452 1.28 -24.79 -3.01
CA PRO A 452 0.25 -25.55 -3.70
C PRO A 452 -0.75 -26.18 -2.73
N SER A 453 -1.83 -26.74 -3.29
CA SER A 453 -2.82 -27.50 -2.52
C SER A 453 -2.15 -28.61 -1.72
N GLU A 454 -2.43 -28.67 -0.43
CA GLU A 454 -2.00 -29.76 0.45
C GLU A 454 -2.58 -31.11 0.03
N LYS A 455 -3.80 -31.10 -0.52
CA LYS A 455 -4.51 -32.31 -0.95
C LYS A 455 -4.04 -32.80 -2.32
N TYR A 456 -3.75 -31.88 -3.24
CA TYR A 456 -3.40 -32.20 -4.63
C TYR A 456 -2.13 -31.46 -5.10
N PRO A 457 -0.95 -31.77 -4.53
CA PRO A 457 0.29 -31.03 -4.83
C PRO A 457 1.00 -31.46 -6.12
N LEU A 458 0.74 -32.65 -6.68
CA LEU A 458 1.57 -33.20 -7.77
C LEU A 458 1.48 -32.38 -9.08
N PRO A 459 0.30 -31.88 -9.53
CA PRO A 459 0.24 -31.03 -10.72
C PRO A 459 1.13 -29.79 -10.61
N ALA A 460 1.22 -29.19 -9.42
CA ALA A 460 2.09 -28.04 -9.16
C ALA A 460 3.58 -28.43 -9.11
N LEU A 461 3.91 -29.63 -8.63
CA LEU A 461 5.28 -30.14 -8.62
C LEU A 461 5.76 -30.55 -10.02
N GLU A 462 4.90 -31.15 -10.85
CA GLU A 462 5.23 -31.45 -12.24
C GLU A 462 5.40 -30.18 -13.08
N PHE A 463 4.64 -29.13 -12.78
CA PHE A 463 4.82 -27.80 -13.36
C PHE A 463 6.23 -27.22 -13.13
N ILE A 464 7.00 -27.69 -12.14
CA ILE A 464 8.41 -27.30 -11.98
C ILE A 464 9.24 -27.67 -13.22
N GLN A 465 8.95 -28.81 -13.86
CA GLN A 465 9.65 -29.21 -15.09
C GLN A 465 9.32 -28.28 -16.26
N VAL A 466 8.09 -27.75 -16.30
CA VAL A 466 7.67 -26.72 -17.26
C VAL A 466 8.43 -25.42 -17.01
N LEU A 467 8.55 -24.99 -15.75
CA LEU A 467 9.34 -23.82 -15.38
C LEU A 467 10.82 -23.97 -15.77
N GLN A 468 11.41 -25.15 -15.55
CA GLN A 468 12.80 -25.46 -15.89
C GLN A 468 13.07 -25.49 -17.40
N ALA A 469 12.07 -25.86 -18.21
CA ALA A 469 12.17 -25.87 -19.66
C ALA A 469 11.95 -24.48 -20.29
N SER A 470 11.33 -23.56 -19.55
CA SER A 470 11.00 -22.20 -20.02
C SER A 470 12.12 -21.18 -19.78
N ASP A 471 12.01 -20.01 -20.42
CA ASP A 471 12.95 -18.89 -20.23
C ASP A 471 12.75 -18.08 -18.93
N ILE A 472 12.06 -18.66 -17.95
CA ILE A 472 11.82 -18.03 -16.66
C ILE A 472 13.09 -18.10 -15.79
N PRO A 473 13.62 -16.96 -15.29
CA PRO A 473 14.82 -16.96 -14.46
C PRO A 473 14.63 -17.75 -13.16
N GLY A 474 15.66 -18.48 -12.77
CA GLY A 474 15.70 -19.15 -11.46
C GLY A 474 15.48 -18.16 -10.31
N GLY A 475 14.61 -18.51 -9.37
CA GLY A 475 14.22 -17.67 -8.24
C GLY A 475 13.13 -16.64 -8.53
N LEU A 476 12.59 -16.57 -9.75
CA LEU A 476 11.38 -15.77 -10.01
C LEU A 476 10.12 -16.43 -9.46
N VAL A 477 10.03 -17.75 -9.62
CA VAL A 477 8.92 -18.58 -9.17
C VAL A 477 9.47 -19.64 -8.24
N SER A 478 8.97 -19.67 -7.01
CA SER A 478 9.34 -20.64 -6.00
C SER A 478 8.10 -21.39 -5.54
N ILE A 479 8.09 -22.71 -5.71
CA ILE A 479 7.00 -23.58 -5.24
C ILE A 479 7.46 -24.27 -3.96
N ILE A 480 6.69 -24.11 -2.88
CA ILE A 480 7.01 -24.66 -1.55
C ILE A 480 5.83 -25.51 -1.06
N THR A 481 6.04 -26.81 -0.90
CA THR A 481 5.06 -27.73 -0.33
C THR A 481 5.13 -27.75 1.19
N GLY A 482 4.00 -27.76 1.87
CA GLY A 482 3.90 -27.88 3.33
C GLY A 482 2.46 -27.77 3.80
N GLY A 483 2.22 -27.99 5.10
CA GLY A 483 0.90 -27.78 5.71
C GLY A 483 0.49 -26.31 5.68
N ARG A 484 -0.82 -26.03 5.66
CA ARG A 484 -1.37 -24.67 5.55
C ARG A 484 -0.97 -23.72 6.69
N ASP A 485 -0.52 -24.24 7.83
CA ASP A 485 0.11 -23.46 8.92
C ASP A 485 1.57 -23.08 8.64
N HIS A 486 1.88 -22.74 7.38
CA HIS A 486 3.20 -22.30 6.98
C HIS A 486 3.45 -20.86 7.49
N PRO A 487 4.67 -20.51 7.95
CA PRO A 487 5.04 -19.13 8.32
C PRO A 487 4.95 -18.11 7.18
N LEU A 488 4.54 -18.53 5.97
CA LEU A 488 4.20 -17.61 4.87
C LEU A 488 2.97 -16.75 5.21
N LYS A 489 2.18 -17.09 6.24
CA LYS A 489 1.23 -16.16 6.87
C LYS A 489 1.88 -14.81 7.27
N ARG A 490 3.22 -14.76 7.44
CA ARG A 490 3.98 -13.56 7.84
C ARG A 490 4.80 -12.90 6.73
N LEU A 491 4.85 -13.43 5.51
CA LEU A 491 5.50 -12.76 4.36
C LEU A 491 4.40 -12.16 3.48
N TRP A 492 4.24 -10.84 3.63
CA TRP A 492 3.01 -10.10 3.37
C TRP A 492 2.59 -10.00 1.89
N LEU A 493 1.46 -10.63 1.58
CA LEU A 493 0.19 -10.00 1.15
C LEU A 493 -0.89 -11.06 1.42
N HIS A 494 -1.45 -11.06 2.63
CA HIS A 494 -2.38 -12.10 3.02
C HIS A 494 -3.77 -11.86 2.44
N CYS A 495 -4.37 -12.93 1.94
CA CYS A 495 -5.78 -13.06 1.59
C CYS A 495 -6.34 -14.14 2.54
N GLU A 496 -6.28 -13.91 3.85
CA GLU A 496 -6.86 -14.83 4.84
C GLU A 496 -8.24 -14.33 5.24
N GLU A 497 -9.25 -14.95 4.62
CA GLU A 497 -10.49 -15.45 5.22
C GLU A 497 -11.43 -15.84 4.06
N GLU A 498 -11.02 -16.80 3.22
CA GLU A 498 -11.89 -17.38 2.19
C GLU A 498 -12.06 -18.90 2.38
N GLU A 499 -12.24 -19.39 3.62
CA GLU A 499 -12.58 -20.81 3.82
C GLU A 499 -13.98 -21.17 3.26
N GLU A 500 -14.93 -20.22 3.25
CA GLU A 500 -16.30 -20.48 2.80
C GLU A 500 -16.61 -19.95 1.38
N ARG A 501 -15.73 -19.17 0.76
CA ARG A 501 -15.97 -18.55 -0.57
C ARG A 501 -15.04 -19.00 -1.70
N GLU A 502 -13.78 -19.40 -1.41
CA GLU A 502 -12.89 -19.95 -2.45
C GLU A 502 -13.35 -21.33 -2.95
N ALA A 503 -14.08 -22.08 -2.11
CA ALA A 503 -14.78 -23.30 -2.53
C ALA A 503 -15.84 -23.04 -3.62
N GLY A 504 -16.29 -21.79 -3.80
CA GLY A 504 -17.24 -21.36 -4.82
C GLY A 504 -16.65 -20.56 -5.99
N ARG A 505 -15.34 -20.29 -6.04
CA ARG A 505 -14.73 -19.50 -7.12
C ARG A 505 -14.60 -20.36 -8.38
N ASN A 506 -15.31 -19.99 -9.44
CA ASN A 506 -15.29 -20.75 -10.71
C ASN A 506 -14.05 -20.40 -11.56
N TRP A 507 -12.96 -21.11 -11.32
CA TRP A 507 -11.70 -21.01 -12.08
C TRP A 507 -11.86 -21.31 -13.58
N THR A 508 -12.87 -22.09 -13.95
CA THR A 508 -13.13 -22.44 -15.36
C THR A 508 -13.80 -21.31 -16.15
N SER A 509 -14.31 -20.27 -15.47
CA SER A 509 -14.87 -19.11 -16.15
C SER A 509 -13.77 -18.29 -16.84
N SER A 510 -13.96 -18.00 -18.13
CA SER A 510 -13.12 -17.08 -18.91
C SER A 510 -13.49 -15.61 -18.69
N ASN A 511 -14.12 -15.29 -17.56
CA ASN A 511 -14.66 -13.96 -17.34
C ASN A 511 -13.53 -12.92 -17.34
N PRO A 512 -13.53 -11.95 -18.28
CA PRO A 512 -12.48 -10.92 -18.35
C PRO A 512 -12.30 -10.17 -17.04
N SER A 513 -13.35 -10.08 -16.24
CA SER A 513 -13.35 -9.37 -14.97
C SER A 513 -12.57 -10.09 -13.86
N LEU A 514 -12.49 -11.43 -13.89
CA LEU A 514 -11.64 -12.19 -12.96
C LEU A 514 -10.16 -11.93 -13.26
N GLN A 515 -9.78 -11.95 -14.54
CA GLN A 515 -8.41 -11.66 -14.95
C GLN A 515 -8.01 -10.22 -14.61
N GLU A 516 -8.93 -9.26 -14.80
CA GLU A 516 -8.71 -7.87 -14.38
C GLU A 516 -8.56 -7.75 -12.85
N GLU A 517 -9.35 -8.47 -12.06
CA GLU A 517 -9.22 -8.48 -10.60
C GLU A 517 -7.87 -9.02 -10.13
N LEU A 518 -7.43 -10.15 -10.69
CA LEU A 518 -6.14 -10.76 -10.34
C LEU A 518 -4.98 -9.85 -10.74
N TRP A 519 -5.08 -9.16 -11.88
CA TRP A 519 -4.11 -8.14 -12.27
C TRP A 519 -4.06 -6.95 -11.33
N ARG A 520 -5.22 -6.44 -10.89
CA ARG A 520 -5.28 -5.35 -9.91
C ARG A 520 -4.65 -5.74 -8.58
N LYS A 521 -4.75 -7.00 -8.18
CA LYS A 521 -4.08 -7.55 -7.00
C LYS A 521 -2.56 -7.73 -7.20
N ALA A 522 -2.07 -7.73 -8.45
CA ALA A 522 -0.66 -7.89 -8.80
C ALA A 522 0.09 -6.56 -9.05
N VAL A 523 -0.59 -5.41 -8.99
CA VAL A 523 -0.01 -4.09 -9.29
C VAL A 523 -0.29 -3.09 -8.19
N VAL A 524 0.56 -2.06 -8.15
CA VAL A 524 0.32 -0.84 -7.38
C VAL A 524 0.40 0.35 -8.33
N TRP A 525 -0.47 1.33 -8.13
CA TRP A 525 -0.49 2.52 -8.96
C TRP A 525 0.52 3.54 -8.48
N LYS A 526 1.23 4.14 -9.43
CA LYS A 526 2.10 5.27 -9.18
C LYS A 526 1.70 6.44 -10.04
N SER A 527 1.51 7.57 -9.39
CA SER A 527 1.15 8.84 -10.03
C SER A 527 2.34 9.78 -10.04
N ILE A 528 2.68 10.32 -11.21
CA ILE A 528 3.71 11.35 -11.38
C ILE A 528 3.01 12.61 -11.87
N TRP A 529 3.17 13.70 -11.15
CA TRP A 529 2.62 15.00 -11.53
C TRP A 529 3.73 15.96 -11.92
N ILE A 530 3.55 16.60 -13.07
CA ILE A 530 4.51 17.50 -13.68
C ILE A 530 3.76 18.79 -14.04
N PRO A 531 4.13 19.95 -13.49
CA PRO A 531 3.61 21.22 -13.92
C PRO A 531 3.90 21.41 -15.41
N THR A 532 2.86 21.69 -16.18
CA THR A 532 2.95 22.04 -17.60
C THR A 532 2.23 23.36 -17.80
N ALA A 533 2.78 24.18 -18.71
CA ALA A 533 2.26 25.51 -19.00
C ALA A 533 0.82 25.48 -19.55
#